data_AF-A0A7C9E8V3-F1
#
_entry.id   AF-A0A7C9E8V3-F1
#
_cell.length_a   1.000
_cell.length_b   1.000
_cell.length_c   1.000
_cell.angle_alpha   90.00
_cell.angle_beta   90.00
_cell.angle_gamma   90.00
#
_symmetry.space_group_name_H-M   'P 1'
#
loop_
_entity.id
_entity.type
_entity.pdbx_description
1 polymer ?
#
loop_
_entity_poly.entity_id
_entity_poly.type
_entity_poly.pdbx_seq_one_letter_code
_entity_poly.pdbx_strand_id
1 'polypeptide(L)'
;MQELQQRIEKVQKWWGPNGTQPCEVTYKEEQGKIRKDIVNFHGEMVLLINYSNINYIGLAKILKKYDKRTGGLLRLPYIQKVVEQPFFTTDVISKLVKELESTIDQMFPAEANGGIGHNRKREKQEEEEDQITLLHIRQNETAEQVGVGEG
;
A
#
# COMPACT_ATOMS: atom_id res chain seq x y z
N MET A 1 14.72 3.07 4.92
CA MET A 1 15.01 1.85 5.73
C MET A 1 16.37 1.92 6.42
N GLN A 2 17.48 2.09 5.70
CA GLN A 2 18.83 2.16 6.32
C GLN A 2 18.95 3.25 7.41
N GLU A 3 18.39 4.44 7.19
CA GLU A 3 18.41 5.52 8.18
C GLU A 3 17.65 5.17 9.47
N LEU A 4 16.52 4.48 9.36
CA LEU A 4 15.74 4.02 10.50
C LEU A 4 16.54 3.00 11.32
N GLN A 5 17.15 2.02 10.64
CA GLN A 5 18.02 1.02 11.27
C GLN A 5 19.19 1.69 12.02
N GLN A 6 19.88 2.64 11.37
CA GLN A 6 20.95 3.40 12.00
C GLN A 6 20.48 4.18 13.23
N ARG A 7 19.30 4.79 13.18
CA ARG A 7 18.73 5.53 14.31
C ARG A 7 18.41 4.61 15.48
N ILE A 8 17.84 3.43 15.22
CA ILE A 8 17.57 2.40 16.23
C ILE A 8 18.87 1.92 16.87
N GLU A 9 19.87 1.56 16.05
CA GLU A 9 21.19 1.12 16.52
C GLU A 9 21.87 2.18 17.37
N LYS A 10 21.77 3.46 16.98
CA LYS A 10 22.32 4.58 17.74
C LYS A 10 21.65 4.70 19.11
N VAL A 11 20.32 4.64 19.17
CA VAL A 11 19.59 4.69 20.45
C VAL A 11 19.98 3.52 21.35
N GLN A 12 20.09 2.32 20.79
CA GLN A 12 20.48 1.13 21.54
C GLN A 12 21.94 1.16 22.02
N LYS A 13 22.86 1.65 21.19
CA LYS A 13 24.28 1.81 21.53
C LYS A 13 24.52 2.87 22.61
N TRP A 14 23.76 3.96 22.60
CA TRP A 14 23.96 5.05 23.56
C TRP A 14 23.23 4.79 24.87
N TRP A 15 21.92 4.55 24.84
CA TRP A 15 21.08 4.49 26.06
C TRP A 15 20.56 3.10 26.41
N GLY A 16 20.79 2.10 25.56
CA GLY A 16 20.34 0.74 25.83
C GLY A 16 20.98 0.11 27.08
N PRO A 17 20.50 -1.06 27.52
CA PRO A 17 20.97 -1.72 28.73
C PRO A 17 22.49 -1.98 28.76
N ASN A 18 23.08 -2.22 27.58
CA ASN A 18 24.52 -2.42 27.37
C ASN A 18 25.16 -1.22 26.64
N GLY A 19 24.53 -0.06 26.72
CA GLY A 19 24.95 1.15 26.01
C GLY A 19 26.12 1.87 26.65
N THR A 20 26.62 2.90 25.96
CA THR A 20 27.72 3.75 26.46
C THR A 20 27.29 4.56 27.69
N GLN A 21 26.01 4.94 27.75
CA GLN A 21 25.39 5.67 28.87
C GLN A 21 23.97 5.13 29.12
N PRO A 22 23.84 3.97 29.80
CA PRO A 22 22.55 3.34 30.03
C PRO A 22 21.61 4.28 30.79
N CYS A 23 20.44 4.56 30.21
CA CYS A 23 19.40 5.36 30.85
C CYS A 23 18.03 4.81 30.42
N GLU A 24 17.34 4.13 31.34
CA GLU A 24 16.07 3.47 31.01
C GLU A 24 15.00 4.48 30.56
N VAL A 25 14.91 5.64 31.22
CA VAL A 25 13.92 6.68 30.90
C VAL A 25 14.15 7.21 29.49
N THR A 26 15.36 7.69 29.21
CA THR A 26 15.72 8.23 27.88
C THR A 26 15.62 7.16 26.80
N TYR A 27 16.02 5.92 27.09
CA TYR A 27 15.91 4.81 26.15
C TYR A 27 14.45 4.54 25.76
N LYS A 28 13.54 4.45 26.74
CA LYS A 28 12.11 4.25 26.47
C LYS A 28 11.49 5.43 25.72
N GLU A 29 11.86 6.66 26.06
CA GLU A 29 11.39 7.86 25.35
C GLU A 29 11.82 7.87 23.89
N GLU A 30 13.10 7.61 23.60
CA GLU A 30 13.62 7.57 22.22
C GLU A 30 13.04 6.40 21.42
N GLN A 31 12.87 5.23 22.05
CA GLN A 31 12.14 4.11 21.43
C GLN A 31 10.69 4.48 21.11
N GLY A 32 10.01 5.20 22.00
CA GLY A 32 8.64 5.71 21.78
C GLY A 32 8.55 6.66 20.59
N LYS A 33 9.51 7.58 20.46
CA LYS A 33 9.60 8.49 19.29
C LYS A 33 9.79 7.72 17.99
N ILE A 34 10.74 6.77 17.97
CA ILE A 34 10.99 5.93 16.80
C ILE A 34 9.71 5.16 16.42
N ARG A 35 9.01 4.55 17.38
CA ARG A 35 7.73 3.86 17.14
C ARG A 35 6.71 4.76 16.47
N LYS A 36 6.52 5.96 17.02
CA LYS A 36 5.57 6.95 16.48
C LYS A 36 5.92 7.33 15.04
N ASP A 37 7.20 7.58 14.77
CA ASP A 37 7.67 7.98 13.44
C ASP A 37 7.44 6.85 12.42
N ILE A 38 7.67 5.58 12.80
CA ILE A 38 7.43 4.42 11.94
C ILE A 38 5.94 4.29 11.60
N VAL A 39 5.06 4.35 12.61
CA VAL A 39 3.60 4.23 12.42
C VAL A 39 3.06 5.37 11.55
N ASN A 40 3.53 6.60 11.76
CA ASN A 40 3.14 7.75 10.94
C ASN A 40 3.56 7.54 9.48
N PHE A 41 4.81 7.12 9.23
CA PHE A 41 5.32 6.89 7.89
C PHE A 41 4.58 5.76 7.16
N HIS A 42 4.25 4.66 7.86
CA HIS A 42 3.39 3.60 7.32
C HIS A 42 2.02 4.16 6.92
N GLY A 43 1.39 4.94 7.80
CA GLY A 43 0.11 5.58 7.51
C GLY A 43 0.15 6.48 6.27
N GLU A 44 1.21 7.27 6.10
CA GLU A 44 1.40 8.12 4.91
C GLU A 44 1.51 7.29 3.62
N MET A 45 2.22 6.16 3.64
CA MET A 45 2.32 5.28 2.47
C MET A 45 0.99 4.60 2.14
N VAL A 46 0.24 4.15 3.15
CA VAL A 46 -1.10 3.59 2.95
C VAL A 46 -2.05 4.65 2.36
N LEU A 47 -1.97 5.89 2.84
CA LEU A 47 -2.74 7.01 2.29
C LEU A 47 -2.39 7.28 0.82
N LEU A 48 -1.13 7.12 0.42
CA LEU A 48 -0.70 7.30 -0.96
C LEU A 48 -1.25 6.21 -1.89
N ILE A 49 -1.28 4.95 -1.44
CA ILE A 49 -1.93 3.86 -2.18
C ILE A 49 -3.43 4.15 -2.32
N ASN A 50 -4.08 4.54 -1.22
CA ASN A 50 -5.51 4.86 -1.23
C ASN A 50 -5.83 6.06 -2.14
N TYR A 51 -4.96 7.07 -2.17
CA TYR A 51 -5.09 8.19 -3.10
C TYR A 51 -5.12 7.70 -4.55
N SER A 52 -4.19 6.83 -4.94
CA SER A 52 -4.19 6.23 -6.30
C SER A 52 -5.51 5.52 -6.61
N ASN A 53 -5.95 4.64 -5.71
CA ASN A 53 -7.16 3.84 -5.90
C ASN A 53 -8.42 4.70 -6.06
N ILE A 54 -8.60 5.70 -5.20
CA ILE A 54 -9.76 6.60 -5.27
C ILE A 54 -9.76 7.39 -6.58
N ASN A 55 -8.59 7.90 -7.00
CA ASN A 55 -8.48 8.65 -8.26
C ASN A 55 -8.78 7.76 -9.48
N TYR A 56 -8.27 6.52 -9.50
CA TYR A 56 -8.59 5.56 -10.56
C TYR A 56 -10.10 5.27 -10.63
N ILE A 57 -10.74 4.99 -9.50
CA ILE A 57 -12.19 4.76 -9.42
C ILE A 57 -12.95 5.99 -9.93
N GLY A 58 -12.52 7.20 -9.54
CA GLY A 58 -13.10 8.45 -10.00
C GLY A 58 -13.04 8.61 -11.53
N LEU A 59 -11.87 8.39 -12.12
CA LEU A 59 -11.65 8.43 -13.56
C LEU A 59 -12.51 7.40 -14.29
N ALA A 60 -12.51 6.14 -13.84
CA ALA A 60 -13.31 5.07 -14.43
C ALA A 60 -14.82 5.40 -14.39
N LYS A 61 -15.31 6.00 -13.29
CA LYS A 61 -16.71 6.42 -13.16
C LYS A 61 -17.07 7.57 -14.10
N ILE A 62 -16.20 8.56 -14.27
CA ILE A 62 -16.44 9.70 -15.17
C ILE A 62 -16.45 9.23 -16.62
N LEU A 63 -15.47 8.41 -17.02
CA LEU A 63 -15.41 7.84 -18.37
C LEU A 63 -16.63 6.98 -18.68
N LYS A 64 -17.05 6.12 -17.75
CA LYS A 64 -18.29 5.34 -17.88
C LYS A 64 -19.53 6.23 -18.05
N LYS A 65 -19.58 7.36 -17.33
CA LYS A 65 -20.69 8.32 -17.43
C LYS A 65 -20.71 9.01 -18.79
N TYR A 66 -19.54 9.37 -19.32
CA TYR A 66 -19.41 9.95 -20.65
C TYR A 66 -19.93 8.99 -21.72
N ASP A 67 -19.37 7.77 -21.80
CA ASP A 67 -19.75 6.77 -22.79
C ASP A 67 -21.25 6.47 -22.75
N LYS A 68 -21.84 6.34 -21.55
CA LYS A 68 -23.28 6.09 -21.39
C LYS A 68 -24.14 7.25 -21.92
N ARG A 69 -23.69 8.50 -21.81
CA ARG A 69 -24.46 9.68 -22.23
C ARG A 69 -24.30 9.98 -23.71
N THR A 70 -23.13 9.72 -24.28
CA THR A 70 -22.80 10.11 -25.66
C THR A 70 -22.88 8.95 -26.65
N GLY A 71 -22.93 7.70 -26.15
CA GLY A 71 -22.73 6.52 -26.99
C GLY A 71 -21.27 6.34 -27.46
N GLY A 72 -20.33 7.11 -26.90
CA GLY A 72 -18.91 7.02 -27.22
C GLY A 72 -18.22 5.81 -26.60
N LEU A 73 -16.96 5.61 -26.98
CA LEU A 73 -16.08 4.54 -26.52
C LEU A 73 -14.74 5.09 -26.02
N LEU A 74 -14.77 6.14 -25.20
CA LEU A 74 -13.55 6.77 -24.69
C LEU A 74 -12.96 6.06 -23.48
N ARG A 75 -13.74 5.25 -22.76
CA ARG A 75 -13.27 4.60 -21.52
C ARG A 75 -12.04 3.74 -21.75
N LEU A 76 -12.08 2.85 -22.74
CA LEU A 76 -11.00 1.89 -22.99
C LEU A 76 -9.64 2.57 -23.26
N PRO A 77 -9.50 3.47 -24.26
CA PRO A 77 -8.22 4.09 -24.56
C PRO A 77 -7.69 5.00 -23.44
N TYR A 78 -8.57 5.54 -22.58
CA TYR A 78 -8.14 6.35 -21.44
C TYR A 78 -7.70 5.50 -20.25
N ILE A 79 -8.36 4.38 -19.98
CA ILE A 79 -7.94 3.49 -18.89
C ILE A 79 -6.54 2.92 -19.16
N GLN A 80 -6.27 2.50 -20.40
CA GLN A 80 -4.93 2.03 -20.80
C GLN A 80 -3.85 3.09 -20.55
N LYS A 81 -4.12 4.35 -20.86
CA LYS A 81 -3.18 5.46 -20.58
C LYS A 81 -3.01 5.73 -19.08
N VAL A 82 -4.09 5.61 -18.31
CA VAL A 82 -4.09 5.89 -16.87
C VAL A 82 -3.26 4.86 -16.09
N VAL A 83 -3.36 3.58 -16.45
CA VAL A 83 -2.60 2.53 -15.73
C VAL A 83 -1.09 2.65 -15.91
N GLU A 84 -0.64 3.34 -16.95
CA GLU A 84 0.77 3.64 -17.21
C GLU A 84 1.24 4.94 -16.51
N GLN A 85 0.33 5.71 -15.91
CA GLN A 85 0.72 6.96 -15.24
C GLN A 85 1.40 6.69 -13.90
N PRO A 86 2.39 7.51 -13.51
CA PRO A 86 3.14 7.33 -12.26
C PRO A 86 2.27 7.31 -10.98
N PHE A 87 1.12 7.98 -10.99
CA PHE A 87 0.23 7.99 -9.82
C PHE A 87 -0.46 6.64 -9.61
N PHE A 88 -0.59 5.82 -10.67
CA PHE A 88 -1.21 4.49 -10.61
C PHE A 88 -0.21 3.38 -10.28
N THR A 89 1.08 3.58 -10.60
CA THR A 89 2.15 2.61 -10.33
C THR A 89 2.57 2.63 -8.86
N THR A 90 1.82 1.93 -8.01
CA THR A 90 2.04 1.89 -6.55
C THR A 90 2.87 0.70 -6.07
N ASP A 91 3.39 -0.14 -6.97
CA ASP A 91 4.07 -1.40 -6.64
C ASP A 91 5.23 -1.23 -5.64
N VAL A 92 6.00 -0.17 -5.82
CA VAL A 92 7.13 0.16 -4.94
C VAL A 92 6.64 0.54 -3.54
N ILE A 93 5.57 1.33 -3.47
CA ILE A 93 4.98 1.75 -2.19
C ILE A 93 4.39 0.53 -1.48
N SER A 94 3.66 -0.33 -2.19
CA SER A 94 3.10 -1.56 -1.64
C SER A 94 4.17 -2.51 -1.09
N LYS A 95 5.32 -2.62 -1.76
CA LYS A 95 6.48 -3.37 -1.24
C LYS A 95 7.04 -2.74 0.03
N LEU A 96 7.22 -1.42 0.05
CA LEU A 96 7.72 -0.69 1.22
C LEU A 96 6.78 -0.81 2.42
N VAL A 97 5.46 -0.77 2.21
CA VAL A 97 4.47 -1.02 3.26
C VAL A 97 4.66 -2.40 3.87
N LYS A 98 4.72 -3.46 3.04
CA LYS A 98 4.93 -4.85 3.51
C LYS A 98 6.26 -5.04 4.24
N GLU A 99 7.34 -4.42 3.75
CA GLU A 99 8.65 -4.45 4.41
C GLU A 99 8.62 -3.75 5.78
N LEU A 100 7.95 -2.61 5.89
CA LEU A 100 7.78 -1.92 7.17
C LEU A 100 6.92 -2.71 8.15
N GLU A 101 5.81 -3.29 7.70
CA GLU A 101 4.95 -4.14 8.54
C GLU A 101 5.74 -5.29 9.15
N SER A 102 6.55 -5.99 8.33
CA SER A 102 7.45 -7.04 8.84
C SER A 102 8.48 -6.50 9.83
N THR A 103 9.02 -5.31 9.58
CA THR A 103 9.99 -4.67 10.47
C THR A 103 9.35 -4.27 11.81
N ILE A 104 8.12 -3.73 11.78
CA ILE A 104 7.33 -3.39 12.96
C ILE A 104 7.05 -4.65 13.79
N ASP A 105 6.59 -5.73 13.14
CA ASP A 105 6.30 -7.01 13.80
C ASP A 105 7.54 -7.61 14.48
N GLN A 106 8.72 -7.51 13.85
CA GLN A 106 9.99 -7.99 14.41
C GLN A 106 10.49 -7.13 15.58
N MET A 107 10.36 -5.81 15.46
CA MET A 107 10.84 -4.88 16.48
C MET A 107 9.91 -4.78 17.69
N PHE A 108 8.62 -4.97 17.46
CA PHE A 108 7.55 -4.82 18.43
C PHE A 108 6.67 -6.08 18.39
N PRO A 109 7.23 -7.26 18.75
CA PRO A 109 6.41 -8.47 18.84
C PRO A 109 5.25 -8.17 19.77
N ALA A 110 4.03 -8.36 19.26
CA ALA A 110 2.83 -8.06 20.02
C ALA A 110 2.93 -8.72 21.39
N GLU A 111 2.83 -7.94 22.46
CA GLU A 111 2.68 -8.52 23.78
C GLU A 111 1.51 -9.49 23.70
N ALA A 112 1.71 -10.71 24.23
CA ALA A 112 0.73 -11.79 24.17
C ALA A 112 -0.52 -11.40 24.97
N ASN A 113 -1.33 -10.52 24.40
CA ASN A 113 -2.62 -10.11 24.91
C ASN A 113 -3.44 -9.48 23.78
N GLY A 114 -4.28 -10.33 23.19
CA GLY A 114 -5.59 -9.93 22.69
C GLY A 114 -5.62 -9.08 21.41
N GLY A 115 -5.56 -9.76 20.26
CA GLY A 115 -6.53 -9.45 19.20
C GLY A 115 -6.13 -8.41 18.15
N ILE A 116 -5.02 -8.63 17.43
CA ILE A 116 -4.84 -8.05 16.08
C ILE A 116 -4.82 -9.21 15.05
N GLY A 117 -5.86 -10.04 15.11
CA GLY A 117 -6.10 -11.16 14.18
C GLY A 117 -7.16 -10.87 13.12
N HIS A 118 -7.61 -9.61 12.97
CA HIS A 118 -8.85 -9.31 12.23
C HIS A 118 -8.67 -8.63 10.87
N ASN A 119 -7.45 -8.50 10.33
CA ASN A 119 -7.25 -7.87 9.02
C ASN A 119 -6.70 -8.78 7.92
N ARG A 120 -6.04 -9.89 8.27
CA ARG A 120 -5.51 -10.84 7.28
C ARG A 120 -6.56 -11.46 6.34
N LYS A 121 -7.83 -11.50 6.77
CA LYS A 121 -8.94 -11.94 5.91
C LYS A 121 -9.43 -10.85 4.96
N ARG A 122 -9.45 -9.59 5.40
CA ARG A 122 -9.88 -8.44 4.59
C ARG A 122 -8.82 -8.06 3.56
N GLU A 123 -7.54 -8.10 3.92
CA GLU A 123 -6.42 -7.88 3.00
C GLU A 123 -6.37 -8.94 1.89
N LYS A 124 -6.61 -10.22 2.23
CA LYS A 124 -6.77 -11.28 1.22
C LYS A 124 -7.98 -11.06 0.31
N GLN A 125 -9.06 -10.50 0.85
CA GLN A 125 -10.29 -10.19 0.10
C GLN A 125 -10.10 -8.99 -0.83
N GLU A 126 -9.43 -7.93 -0.37
CA GLU A 126 -9.08 -6.76 -1.19
C GLU A 126 -8.02 -7.13 -2.26
N GLU A 127 -7.01 -7.94 -1.93
CA GLU A 127 -6.07 -8.48 -2.94
C GLU A 127 -6.78 -9.41 -3.95
N GLU A 128 -7.81 -10.15 -3.54
CA GLU A 128 -8.68 -10.90 -4.46
C GLU A 128 -9.57 -9.96 -5.30
N GLU A 129 -10.16 -8.91 -4.73
CA GLU A 129 -11.03 -7.97 -5.45
C GLU A 129 -10.25 -7.11 -6.46
N ASP A 130 -9.04 -6.68 -6.13
CA ASP A 130 -8.15 -5.97 -7.05
C ASP A 130 -7.62 -6.91 -8.13
N GLN A 131 -7.28 -8.16 -7.80
CA GLN A 131 -6.96 -9.18 -8.81
C GLN A 131 -8.16 -9.51 -9.69
N ILE A 132 -9.37 -9.59 -9.15
CA ILE A 132 -10.60 -9.77 -9.91
C ILE A 132 -10.83 -8.58 -10.83
N THR A 133 -10.58 -7.36 -10.38
CA THR A 133 -10.73 -6.15 -11.20
C THR A 133 -9.69 -6.12 -12.32
N LEU A 134 -8.43 -6.43 -12.04
CA LEU A 134 -7.36 -6.55 -13.03
C LEU A 134 -7.56 -7.73 -13.99
N LEU A 135 -8.09 -8.86 -13.51
CA LEU A 135 -8.46 -10.01 -14.33
C LEU A 135 -9.66 -9.69 -15.23
N HIS A 136 -10.67 -8.97 -14.74
CA HIS A 136 -11.79 -8.51 -15.57
C HIS A 136 -11.34 -7.50 -16.64
N ILE A 137 -10.32 -6.69 -16.35
CA ILE A 137 -9.68 -5.82 -17.35
C ILE A 137 -8.98 -6.69 -18.41
N ARG A 138 -8.16 -7.68 -18.00
CA ARG A 138 -7.46 -8.60 -18.90
C ARG A 138 -8.39 -9.51 -19.72
N GLN A 139 -9.49 -9.98 -19.15
CA GLN A 139 -10.42 -10.90 -19.83
C GLN A 139 -11.27 -10.17 -20.89
N ASN A 140 -11.61 -8.90 -20.66
CA ASN A 140 -12.26 -8.05 -21.67
C ASN A 140 -11.35 -7.73 -22.86
N GLU A 141 -10.03 -7.64 -22.65
CA GLU A 141 -9.05 -7.51 -23.76
C GLU A 141 -9.05 -8.74 -24.69
N THR A 142 -9.26 -9.96 -24.15
CA THR A 142 -9.37 -11.18 -24.96
C THR A 142 -10.71 -11.34 -25.69
N ALA A 143 -11.82 -10.90 -25.10
CA ALA A 143 -13.15 -11.05 -25.72
C ALA A 143 -13.36 -10.12 -26.92
N GLU A 144 -12.75 -8.93 -26.92
CA GLU A 144 -12.86 -7.97 -28.03
C GLU A 144 -11.93 -8.29 -29.22
N GLN A 145 -10.89 -9.11 -29.02
CA GLN A 145 -10.04 -9.61 -30.13
C GLN A 145 -10.64 -10.80 -30.89
N VAL A 146 -11.63 -11.50 -30.31
CA VAL A 146 -12.30 -12.65 -30.96
C VAL A 146 -13.60 -12.24 -31.66
N GLY A 147 -14.14 -11.05 -31.37
CA GLY A 147 -15.40 -10.55 -31.95
C GLY A 147 -15.30 -9.85 -33.31
N VAL A 148 -14.12 -9.76 -33.92
CA VAL A 148 -13.93 -9.18 -35.26
C VAL A 148 -13.66 -10.30 -36.25
N GLY A 149 -14.70 -11.03 -36.62
CA GLY A 149 -14.63 -11.92 -37.77
C GLY A 149 -15.63 -13.05 -37.76
N GLU A 150 -16.94 -12.74 -37.89
CA GLU A 150 -17.85 -13.53 -38.72
C GLU A 150 -18.91 -12.57 -39.28
N GLY A 151 -18.70 -12.20 -40.55
CA GLY A 151 -19.74 -11.71 -41.46
C GLY A 151 -20.00 -12.77 -42.52
#